data_AF-A0A520B571-F1
#
_entry.id   AF-A0A520B571-F1
#
_cell.length_a   1.000
_cell.length_b   1.000
_cell.length_c   1.000
_cell.angle_alpha   90.00
_cell.angle_beta   90.00
_cell.angle_gamma   90.00
#
_symmetry.space_group_name_H-M   'P 1'
#
loop_
_entity.id
_entity.type
_entity.pdbx_description
1 polymer ?
#
loop_
_entity_poly.entity_id
_entity_poly.type
_entity_poly.pdbx_seq_one_letter_code
_entity_poly.pdbx_strand_id
1 'polypeptide(L)'
;MHALSKSALVDASMTREAVLNHGQRDALARLAHFLCQYAARMEARGLTSQGEFKLPFSQGQLGDATGLTAVHVNRMLSRLVVAGLITHKGRSFKILNIAALRRAGDFKEEYLFLK
;
A
#
# COMPACT_ATOMS: atom_id res chain seq x y z
N MET A 1 -28.12 -6.03 -11.64
CA MET A 1 -26.78 -6.61 -11.91
C MET A 1 -25.77 -5.49 -12.20
N HIS A 2 -25.17 -4.83 -11.19
CA HIS A 2 -24.15 -3.78 -11.39
C HIS A 2 -23.13 -3.74 -10.23
N ALA A 3 -22.54 -4.88 -9.87
CA ALA A 3 -21.56 -4.94 -8.77
C ALA A 3 -20.30 -5.76 -9.09
N LEU A 4 -20.00 -6.02 -10.37
CA LEU A 4 -18.85 -6.84 -10.78
C LEU A 4 -17.65 -6.03 -11.30
N SER A 5 -17.73 -4.72 -11.49
CA SER A 5 -16.67 -3.97 -12.18
C SER A 5 -15.59 -3.37 -11.27
N LYS A 6 -15.89 -3.04 -10.01
CA LYS A 6 -14.90 -2.43 -9.10
C LYS A 6 -13.96 -3.42 -8.45
N SER A 7 -14.42 -4.62 -8.11
CA SER A 7 -13.54 -5.68 -7.56
C SER A 7 -12.70 -6.31 -8.67
N ALA A 8 -13.28 -6.62 -9.83
CA ALA A 8 -12.57 -7.29 -10.92
C ALA A 8 -11.41 -6.47 -11.50
N LEU A 9 -11.54 -5.14 -11.60
CA LEU A 9 -10.44 -4.27 -12.04
C LEU A 9 -9.32 -4.19 -11.00
N VAL A 10 -9.68 -4.20 -9.72
CA VAL A 10 -8.73 -4.22 -8.60
C VAL A 10 -8.02 -5.58 -8.56
N ASP A 11 -8.75 -6.69 -8.63
CA ASP A 11 -8.21 -8.06 -8.65
C ASP A 11 -7.26 -8.27 -9.85
N ALA A 12 -7.64 -7.82 -11.05
CA ALA A 12 -6.78 -7.95 -12.24
C ALA A 12 -5.49 -7.12 -12.12
N SER A 13 -5.56 -5.91 -11.55
CA SER A 13 -4.37 -5.07 -11.30
C SER A 13 -3.47 -5.62 -10.19
N MET A 14 -4.07 -6.16 -9.12
CA MET A 14 -3.37 -6.77 -7.98
C MET A 14 -2.67 -8.08 -8.37
N THR A 15 -3.27 -8.87 -9.25
CA THR A 15 -2.70 -10.16 -9.69
C THR A 15 -1.48 -9.95 -10.59
N ARG A 16 -1.49 -8.94 -11.47
CA ARG A 16 -0.36 -8.60 -12.34
C ARG A 16 0.84 -8.06 -11.56
N GLU A 17 0.59 -7.30 -10.50
CA GLU A 17 1.63 -6.81 -9.58
C GLU A 17 2.14 -7.91 -8.64
N ALA A 18 1.29 -8.83 -8.19
CA ALA A 18 1.70 -9.96 -7.36
C ALA A 18 2.74 -10.85 -8.07
N VAL A 19 2.56 -11.15 -9.35
CA VAL A 19 3.52 -11.95 -10.15
C VAL A 19 4.89 -11.27 -10.26
N LEU A 20 4.94 -9.93 -10.33
CA LEU A 20 6.21 -9.17 -10.34
C LEU A 20 6.83 -9.02 -8.94
N ASN A 21 6.02 -9.05 -7.88
CA ASN A 21 6.45 -8.85 -6.49
C ASN A 21 7.09 -10.09 -5.83
N HIS A 22 6.94 -11.29 -6.40
CA HIS A 22 7.35 -12.54 -5.73
C HIS A 22 8.85 -12.89 -5.83
N GLY A 23 9.68 -12.10 -6.54
CA GLY A 23 11.10 -12.43 -6.76
C GLY A 23 12.15 -11.61 -6.01
N GLN A 24 11.90 -10.33 -5.68
CA GLN A 24 12.97 -9.41 -5.24
C GLN A 24 12.65 -8.49 -4.05
N ARG A 25 11.38 -8.33 -3.64
CA ARG A 25 11.00 -7.44 -2.54
C ARG A 25 10.74 -8.21 -1.25
N ASP A 26 11.43 -7.82 -0.17
CA ASP A 26 11.15 -8.35 1.16
C ASP A 26 9.74 -7.93 1.65
N ALA A 27 9.27 -8.54 2.75
CA ALA A 27 7.93 -8.29 3.26
C ALA A 27 7.69 -6.80 3.60
N LEU A 28 8.73 -6.08 4.04
CA LEU A 28 8.62 -4.66 4.39
C LEU A 28 8.42 -3.84 3.12
N ALA A 29 9.19 -4.12 2.08
CA ALA A 29 9.12 -3.45 0.79
C ALA A 29 7.76 -3.64 0.13
N ARG A 30 7.18 -4.85 0.14
CA ARG A 30 5.84 -5.07 -0.42
C ARG A 30 4.77 -4.23 0.26
N LEU A 31 4.80 -4.13 1.59
CA LEU A 31 3.84 -3.31 2.32
C LEU A 31 4.07 -1.81 2.12
N ALA A 32 5.33 -1.36 2.16
CA ALA A 32 5.67 0.04 1.89
C ALA A 32 5.24 0.47 0.47
N HIS A 33 5.46 -0.40 -0.52
CA HIS A 33 5.04 -0.20 -1.90
C HIS A 33 3.51 -0.06 -2.03
N PHE A 34 2.76 -0.97 -1.39
CA PHE A 34 1.30 -0.89 -1.34
C PHE A 34 0.81 0.44 -0.75
N LEU A 35 1.41 0.88 0.36
CA LEU A 35 1.05 2.15 1.00
C LEU A 35 1.36 3.35 0.10
N CYS A 36 2.49 3.36 -0.61
CA CYS A 36 2.83 4.38 -1.59
C CYS A 36 1.81 4.44 -2.73
N GLN A 37 1.46 3.29 -3.32
CA GLN A 37 0.45 3.23 -4.37
C GLN A 37 -0.91 3.73 -3.89
N TYR A 38 -1.36 3.28 -2.72
CA TYR A 38 -2.66 3.67 -2.19
C TYR A 38 -2.71 5.17 -1.91
N ALA A 39 -1.66 5.73 -1.31
CA ALA A 39 -1.55 7.17 -1.07
C ALA A 39 -1.61 7.97 -2.38
N ALA A 40 -0.85 7.56 -3.40
CA ALA A 40 -0.87 8.22 -4.71
C ALA A 40 -2.26 8.18 -5.37
N ARG A 41 -2.97 7.04 -5.27
CA ARG A 41 -4.35 6.91 -5.77
C ARG A 41 -5.34 7.79 -5.01
N MET A 42 -5.16 7.98 -3.70
CA MET A 42 -6.00 8.89 -2.91
C MET A 42 -5.70 10.35 -3.24
N GLU A 43 -4.42 10.70 -3.42
CA GLU A 43 -3.97 12.05 -3.77
C GLU A 43 -4.52 12.48 -5.13
N ALA A 44 -4.44 11.61 -6.14
CA ALA A 44 -5.02 11.84 -7.47
C ALA A 44 -6.55 12.07 -7.44
N ARG A 45 -7.23 11.64 -6.36
CA ARG A 45 -8.67 11.82 -6.16
C ARG A 45 -9.01 12.97 -5.20
N GLY A 46 -8.02 13.70 -4.70
CA GLY A 46 -8.21 14.75 -3.70
C GLY A 46 -8.65 14.22 -2.32
N LEU A 47 -8.41 12.93 -2.03
CA LEU A 47 -8.84 12.25 -0.80
C LEU A 47 -7.72 12.16 0.25
N THR A 48 -6.63 12.91 0.07
CA THR A 48 -5.54 13.02 1.05
C THR A 48 -5.52 14.42 1.65
N SER A 49 -5.35 14.51 2.96
CA SER A 49 -5.10 15.77 3.66
C SER A 49 -3.79 15.65 4.43
N GLN A 50 -2.79 16.48 4.12
CA GLN A 50 -1.47 16.46 4.79
C GLN A 50 -0.80 15.07 4.86
N GLY A 51 -0.93 14.27 3.80
CA GLY A 51 -0.39 12.91 3.76
C GLY A 51 -1.17 11.88 4.58
N GLU A 52 -2.35 12.26 5.10
CA GLU A 52 -3.28 11.37 5.78
C GLU A 52 -4.29 10.75 4.83
N PHE A 53 -4.57 9.47 5.02
CA PHE A 53 -5.62 8.72 4.32
C PHE A 53 -6.17 7.60 5.19
N LYS A 54 -7.36 7.13 4.84
CA LYS A 54 -8.00 5.97 5.47
C LYS A 54 -7.88 4.74 4.58
N LEU A 55 -7.35 3.65 5.14
CA LEU A 55 -7.42 2.34 4.49
C LEU A 55 -8.75 1.67 4.85
N PRO A 56 -9.60 1.30 3.87
CA PRO A 56 -10.82 0.56 4.15
C PRO A 56 -10.56 -0.92 4.48
N PHE A 57 -9.29 -1.36 4.44
CA PHE A 57 -8.87 -2.76 4.58
C PHE A 57 -8.53 -3.14 6.02
N SER A 58 -8.86 -4.37 6.41
CA SER A 58 -8.32 -5.02 7.60
C SER A 58 -6.88 -5.48 7.36
N GLN A 59 -6.17 -5.89 8.43
CA GLN A 59 -4.84 -6.50 8.29
C GLN A 59 -4.87 -7.82 7.49
N GLY A 60 -5.97 -8.57 7.56
CA GLY A 60 -6.17 -9.76 6.73
C GLY A 60 -6.25 -9.40 5.25
N GLN A 61 -7.07 -8.40 4.91
CA GLN A 61 -7.21 -7.92 3.53
C GLN A 61 -5.92 -7.28 3.00
N LEU A 62 -5.16 -6.58 3.85
CA LEU A 62 -3.81 -6.12 3.51
C LEU A 62 -2.86 -7.30 3.27
N GLY A 63 -3.03 -8.37 4.03
CA GLY A 63 -2.29 -9.61 3.86
C GLY A 63 -2.54 -10.24 2.50
N ASP A 64 -3.82 -10.41 2.13
CA ASP A 64 -4.24 -10.90 0.82
C ASP A 64 -3.66 -10.05 -0.32
N ALA A 65 -3.66 -8.72 -0.15
CA ALA A 65 -3.13 -7.78 -1.13
C ALA A 65 -1.60 -7.82 -1.29
N THR A 66 -0.86 -8.22 -0.26
CA THR A 66 0.62 -8.15 -0.21
C THR A 66 1.29 -9.52 -0.17
N GLY A 67 0.52 -10.60 -0.18
CA GLY A 67 1.02 -11.96 0.03
C GLY A 67 1.64 -12.13 1.41
N LEU A 68 1.06 -11.51 2.44
CA LEU A 68 1.49 -11.58 3.84
C LEU A 68 0.38 -12.15 4.71
N THR A 69 0.74 -12.74 5.85
CA THR A 69 -0.26 -13.02 6.90
C THR A 69 -0.62 -11.73 7.62
N ALA A 70 -1.79 -11.66 8.25
CA ALA A 70 -2.20 -10.49 9.04
C ALA A 70 -1.15 -10.13 10.13
N VAL A 71 -0.55 -11.14 10.76
CA VAL A 71 0.53 -10.96 11.76
C VAL A 71 1.80 -10.39 11.13
N HIS A 72 2.17 -10.81 9.92
CA HIS A 72 3.29 -10.22 9.19
C HIS A 72 3.00 -8.78 8.75
N VAL A 73 1.76 -8.47 8.32
CA VAL A 73 1.35 -7.09 8.05
C VAL A 73 1.51 -6.23 9.29
N ASN A 74 1.00 -6.68 10.44
CA ASN A 74 1.14 -5.95 11.69
C ASN A 74 2.62 -5.69 12.04
N ARG A 75 3.48 -6.71 11.93
CA ARG A 75 4.91 -6.58 12.18
C ARG A 75 5.56 -5.56 11.24
N MET A 76 5.21 -5.56 9.95
CA MET A 76 5.78 -4.62 8.98
C MET A 76 5.27 -3.20 9.21
N LEU A 77 3.99 -3.01 9.57
CA LEU A 77 3.46 -1.72 10.00
C LEU A 77 4.24 -1.18 11.21
N SER A 78 4.48 -2.00 12.23
CA SER A 78 5.30 -1.61 13.38
C SER A 78 6.72 -1.19 12.97
N ARG A 79 7.36 -1.91 12.04
CA ARG A 79 8.69 -1.54 11.54
C ARG A 79 8.68 -0.18 10.81
N LEU A 80 7.66 0.09 9.98
CA LEU A 80 7.52 1.37 9.30
C LEU A 80 7.27 2.53 10.27
N VAL A 81 6.54 2.27 11.36
CA VAL A 81 6.34 3.25 12.45
C VAL A 81 7.64 3.52 13.20
N VAL A 82 8.36 2.47 13.61
CA VAL A 82 9.66 2.59 14.30
C VAL A 82 10.68 3.31 13.43
N ALA A 83 10.67 3.08 12.11
CA ALA A 83 11.52 3.79 11.15
C ALA A 83 11.07 5.24 10.87
N GLY A 84 10.00 5.73 11.50
CA GLY A 84 9.50 7.10 11.32
C GLY A 84 8.93 7.37 9.93
N LEU A 85 8.52 6.34 9.19
CA LEU A 85 8.03 6.48 7.82
C LEU A 85 6.53 6.76 7.78
N ILE A 86 5.78 6.17 8.73
CA ILE A 86 4.34 6.33 8.87
C ILE A 86 3.95 6.49 10.34
N THR A 87 2.75 6.99 10.57
CA THR A 87 2.00 6.73 11.80
C THR A 87 0.61 6.22 11.44
N HIS A 88 -0.04 5.48 12.34
CA HIS A 88 -1.40 5.05 12.13
C HIS A 88 -2.18 4.93 13.45
N LYS A 89 -3.48 5.20 13.38
CA LYS A 89 -4.44 4.95 14.46
C LYS A 89 -5.64 4.18 13.88
N GLY A 90 -5.75 2.91 14.24
CA GLY A 90 -6.72 2.01 13.62
C GLY A 90 -6.49 1.92 12.11
N ARG A 91 -7.46 2.43 11.33
CA ARG A 91 -7.45 2.45 9.86
C ARG A 91 -7.00 3.79 9.24
N SER A 92 -6.70 4.79 10.06
CA SER A 92 -6.19 6.08 9.60
C SER A 92 -4.67 6.05 9.60
N PHE A 93 -4.07 6.37 8.45
CA PHE A 93 -2.64 6.35 8.22
C PHE A 93 -2.17 7.75 7.85
N LYS A 94 -0.95 8.11 8.27
CA LYS A 94 -0.24 9.31 7.85
C LYS A 94 1.13 8.93 7.37
N ILE A 95 1.51 9.39 6.18
CA ILE A 95 2.89 9.29 5.69
C ILE A 95 3.68 10.45 6.28
N LEU A 96 4.74 10.12 7.03
CA LEU A 96 5.63 11.12 7.65
C LEU A 96 6.77 11.48 6.70
N ASN A 97 7.26 10.52 5.92
CA ASN A 97 8.34 10.73 4.97
C ASN A 97 8.09 9.94 3.68
N ILE A 98 7.46 10.57 2.69
CA ILE A 98 7.11 9.93 1.42
C ILE A 98 8.35 9.46 0.63
N ALA A 99 9.43 10.23 0.66
CA ALA A 99 10.66 9.89 -0.07
C ALA A 99 11.31 8.63 0.52
N ALA A 100 11.40 8.54 1.85
CA ALA A 100 11.95 7.37 2.52
C ALA A 100 11.02 6.15 2.41
N LEU A 101 9.70 6.35 2.47
CA LEU A 101 8.72 5.28 2.26
C LEU A 101 8.79 4.72 0.83
N ARG A 102 8.94 5.59 -0.18
CA ARG A 102 9.15 5.16 -1.57
C ARG A 102 10.42 4.33 -1.72
N ARG A 103 11.54 4.75 -1.11
CA ARG A 103 12.78 3.94 -1.09
C ARG A 103 12.59 2.59 -0.42
N ALA A 104 11.92 2.57 0.74
CA ALA A 104 11.63 1.32 1.46
C ALA A 104 10.77 0.37 0.62
N GLY A 105 9.84 0.90 -0.19
CA GLY A 105 8.99 0.12 -1.09
C GLY A 105 9.58 -0.15 -2.48
N ASP A 106 10.82 0.28 -2.76
CA ASP A 106 11.37 0.31 -4.12
C ASP A 106 10.35 0.88 -5.14
N PHE A 107 9.66 1.95 -4.72
CA PHE A 107 8.62 2.61 -5.49
C PHE A 107 9.27 3.65 -6.39
N LYS A 108 9.47 3.28 -7.65
CA LYS A 108 10.00 4.16 -8.70
C LYS A 108 8.89 5.06 -9.27
N GLU A 109 9.25 6.27 -9.67
CA GLU A 109 8.32 7.29 -10.16
C GLU A 109 7.59 6.86 -11.46
N GLU A 110 8.16 5.89 -12.18
CA GLU A 110 7.59 5.21 -13.35
C GLU A 110 6.18 4.64 -13.11
N TYR A 111 5.84 4.27 -11.87
CA TYR A 111 4.50 3.77 -11.51
C TYR A 111 3.41 4.85 -11.56
N LEU A 112 3.74 6.14 -11.58
CA LEU A 112 2.78 7.23 -11.62
C LEU A 112 2.25 7.52 -13.05
N PHE A 113 2.89 6.95 -14.07
CA PHE A 113 2.58 7.24 -15.48
C PHE A 113 1.67 6.21 -16.17
N LEU A 114 1.18 5.20 -15.46
CA LEU A 114 0.08 4.35 -15.94
C LEU A 114 -1.24 5.11 -15.81
N LYS A 115 -1.48 5.98 -16.80
CA LYS A 115 -2.78 6.59 -17.13
C LYS A 115 -3.64 5.61 -17.93
#